data_AF-G0P346-F1
#
_entry.id   AF-G0P346-F1
#
_cell.length_a   1.000
_cell.length_b   1.000
_cell.length_c   1.000
_cell.angle_alpha   90.00
_cell.angle_beta   90.00
_cell.angle_gamma   90.00
#
_symmetry.space_group_name_H-M   'P 1'
#
loop_
_entity.id
_entity.type
_entity.pdbx_description
1 polymer ?
#
loop_
_entity_poly.entity_id
_entity_poly.type
_entity_poly.pdbx_seq_one_letter_code
_entity_poly.pdbx_strand_id
1 'polypeptide(L)'
;METLSLKIMYSDLIATIDDGVNEKVTLKDKSNVANQVKNYLSKRFLNEPTVGLEEISILLLSYHNPPQLPPNLPCTNWIIKCESYTPYVLDLLNSIPPNCDKLEIEIDNWSFKEIAGTEQVKTAKELSLKISDPGIELGVSEEQIQNFEAVKLYLNGVKKR
;
A
#
# COMPACT_ATOMS: atom_id res chain seq x y z
N MET A 1 -21.13 5.55 10.78
CA MET A 1 -20.48 6.18 9.60
C MET A 1 -20.28 5.06 8.61
N GLU A 2 -20.78 5.22 7.38
CA GLU A 2 -20.55 4.22 6.33
C GLU A 2 -19.06 4.15 6.01
N THR A 3 -18.53 2.95 5.86
CA THR A 3 -17.12 2.70 5.52
C THR A 3 -17.01 2.16 4.10
N LEU A 4 -15.93 2.53 3.42
CA LEU A 4 -15.65 2.12 2.05
C LEU A 4 -14.31 1.38 1.98
N SER A 5 -14.21 0.51 0.98
CA SER A 5 -12.97 -0.15 0.58
C SER A 5 -12.55 0.35 -0.80
N LEU A 6 -11.43 1.05 -0.88
CA LEU A 6 -10.95 1.60 -2.14
C LEU A 6 -10.09 0.62 -2.89
N LYS A 7 -10.29 0.53 -4.20
CA LYS A 7 -9.38 -0.12 -5.14
C LYS A 7 -8.74 0.94 -6.02
N ILE A 8 -7.43 1.08 -5.90
CA ILE A 8 -6.63 2.03 -6.66
C ILE A 8 -5.77 1.24 -7.63
N MET A 9 -6.07 1.34 -8.92
CA MET A 9 -5.17 0.91 -9.98
C MET A 9 -4.38 2.12 -10.45
N TYR A 10 -3.07 1.99 -10.48
CA TYR A 10 -2.18 3.13 -10.61
C TYR A 10 -1.23 2.80 -11.79
N SER A 11 -1.12 3.68 -12.82
CA SER A 11 0.00 3.78 -13.78
C SER A 11 0.44 5.24 -14.02
N ASP A 12 1.66 5.50 -14.52
CA ASP A 12 2.25 6.86 -14.64
C ASP A 12 1.24 7.91 -15.14
N LEU A 13 0.48 7.56 -16.18
CA LEU A 13 -0.41 8.48 -16.88
C LEU A 13 -1.88 8.35 -16.45
N ILE A 14 -2.26 7.27 -15.78
CA ILE A 14 -3.66 6.94 -15.48
C ILE A 14 -3.78 6.30 -14.11
N ALA A 15 -4.68 6.80 -13.29
CA ALA A 15 -5.11 6.13 -12.08
C ALA A 15 -6.62 5.92 -12.09
N THR A 16 -7.08 4.77 -11.63
CA THR A 16 -8.50 4.49 -11.40
C THR A 16 -8.72 4.21 -9.93
N ILE A 17 -9.66 4.92 -9.32
CA ILE A 17 -10.04 4.80 -7.91
C ILE A 17 -11.50 4.38 -7.90
N ASP A 18 -11.77 3.21 -7.33
CA ASP A 18 -13.09 2.58 -7.33
C ASP A 18 -13.46 2.25 -5.88
N ASP A 19 -14.58 2.79 -5.38
CA ASP A 19 -15.05 2.51 -4.02
C ASP A 19 -15.89 1.24 -3.91
N GLY A 20 -16.16 0.57 -5.04
CA GLY A 20 -16.90 -0.68 -5.12
C GLY A 20 -18.40 -0.56 -4.84
N VAL A 21 -18.93 0.64 -4.57
CA VAL A 21 -20.32 0.86 -4.18
C VAL A 21 -21.00 1.86 -5.10
N ASN A 22 -20.45 3.07 -5.20
CA ASN A 22 -21.14 4.22 -5.78
C ASN A 22 -20.30 4.95 -6.83
N GLU A 23 -18.97 4.97 -6.68
CA GLU A 23 -18.11 5.88 -7.42
C GLU A 23 -16.87 5.18 -8.00
N LYS A 24 -16.64 5.42 -9.28
CA LYS A 24 -15.42 5.06 -9.98
C LYS A 24 -14.87 6.27 -10.72
N VAL A 25 -13.70 6.73 -10.30
CA VAL A 25 -13.02 7.88 -10.87
C VAL A 25 -11.80 7.42 -11.64
N THR A 26 -11.63 7.91 -12.86
CA THR A 26 -10.39 7.74 -13.64
C THR A 26 -9.73 9.10 -13.83
N LEU A 27 -8.53 9.23 -13.28
CA LEU A 27 -7.67 10.40 -13.42
C LEU A 27 -6.65 10.15 -14.54
N LYS A 28 -6.35 11.19 -15.31
CA LYS A 28 -5.42 11.11 -16.44
C LYS A 28 -4.53 12.34 -16.49
N ASP A 29 -3.24 12.12 -16.75
CA ASP A 29 -2.26 13.18 -16.98
C ASP A 29 -1.35 12.79 -18.16
N LYS A 30 -0.81 13.77 -18.88
CA LYS A 30 0.13 13.50 -19.99
C LYS A 30 1.55 13.19 -19.51
N SER A 31 1.86 13.53 -18.27
CA SER A 31 3.18 13.34 -17.67
C SER A 31 3.12 12.44 -16.44
N ASN A 32 2.31 12.80 -15.44
CA ASN A 32 2.22 12.04 -14.19
C ASN A 32 0.91 12.33 -13.46
N VAL A 33 0.15 11.28 -13.14
CA VAL A 33 -1.14 11.37 -12.43
C VAL A 33 -1.00 11.53 -10.91
N ALA A 34 0.22 11.46 -10.35
CA ALA A 34 0.40 11.30 -8.92
C ALA A 34 -0.13 12.43 -8.04
N ASN A 35 0.11 13.67 -8.43
CA ASN A 35 -0.43 14.81 -7.70
C ASN A 35 -1.96 14.85 -7.79
N GLN A 36 -2.56 14.40 -8.89
CA GLN A 36 -4.02 14.36 -9.04
C GLN A 36 -4.63 13.36 -8.07
N VAL A 37 -4.03 12.17 -7.93
CA VAL A 37 -4.51 11.14 -7.00
C VAL A 37 -4.37 11.61 -5.55
N LYS A 38 -3.22 12.16 -5.18
CA LYS A 38 -3.02 12.75 -3.85
C LYS A 38 -4.08 13.81 -3.52
N ASN A 39 -4.34 14.73 -4.44
CA ASN A 39 -5.32 15.80 -4.25
C ASN A 39 -6.75 15.26 -4.12
N TYR A 40 -7.12 14.29 -4.96
CA TYR A 40 -8.43 13.64 -4.90
C TYR A 40 -8.66 12.98 -3.53
N LEU A 41 -7.72 12.15 -3.09
CA LEU A 41 -7.82 11.45 -1.81
C LEU A 41 -7.81 12.41 -0.62
N SER A 42 -6.98 13.47 -0.68
CA SER A 42 -6.94 14.50 0.38
C SER A 42 -8.28 15.18 0.54
N LYS A 43 -8.88 15.61 -0.58
CA LYS A 43 -10.17 16.30 -0.55
C LYS A 43 -11.26 15.39 0.00
N ARG A 44 -11.34 14.15 -0.51
CA ARG A 44 -12.45 13.23 -0.22
C ARG A 44 -12.40 12.62 1.19
N PHE A 45 -11.19 12.32 1.69
CA PHE A 45 -11.03 11.50 2.89
C PHE A 45 -10.29 12.18 4.05
N LEU A 46 -9.66 13.35 3.83
CA LEU A 46 -9.01 14.11 4.90
C LEU A 46 -9.70 15.43 5.21
N ASN A 47 -9.97 16.24 4.19
CA ASN A 47 -10.48 17.60 4.39
C ASN A 47 -12.00 17.63 4.61
N GLU A 48 -12.74 16.81 3.86
CA GLU A 48 -14.21 16.78 3.88
C GLU A 48 -14.73 15.33 4.03
N PRO A 49 -14.33 14.59 5.09
CA PRO A 49 -14.69 13.19 5.22
C PRO A 49 -16.19 13.06 5.50
N THR A 50 -16.90 12.47 4.55
CA THR A 50 -18.33 12.12 4.69
C THR A 50 -18.54 10.61 4.90
N VAL A 51 -17.48 9.83 4.66
CA VAL A 51 -17.42 8.36 4.74
C VAL A 51 -16.07 7.95 5.33
N GLY A 52 -16.02 6.80 6.00
CA GLY A 52 -14.79 6.24 6.56
C GLY A 52 -14.07 5.34 5.56
N LEU A 53 -12.77 5.08 5.79
CA LEU A 53 -11.99 4.14 5.00
C LEU A 53 -11.67 2.91 5.85
N GLU A 54 -12.13 1.75 5.38
CA GLU A 54 -11.86 0.47 6.04
C GLU A 54 -10.65 -0.22 5.42
N GLU A 55 -10.56 -0.23 4.09
CA GLU A 55 -9.45 -0.83 3.36
C GLU A 55 -9.04 0.02 2.15
N ILE A 56 -7.74 0.07 1.88
CA ILE A 56 -7.20 0.56 0.62
C ILE A 56 -6.38 -0.57 -0.01
N SER A 57 -6.82 -1.00 -1.18
CA SER A 57 -6.12 -1.94 -2.06
C SER A 57 -5.49 -1.18 -3.22
N ILE A 58 -4.18 -1.26 -3.38
CA ILE A 58 -3.41 -0.56 -4.42
C ILE A 58 -2.72 -1.56 -5.32
N LEU A 59 -2.90 -1.41 -6.62
CA LEU A 59 -2.16 -2.11 -7.65
C LEU A 59 -1.30 -1.11 -8.42
N LEU A 60 0.02 -1.20 -8.27
CA LEU A 60 1.00 -0.39 -9.00
C LEU A 60 1.42 -1.10 -10.29
N LEU A 61 1.08 -0.51 -11.44
CA LEU A 61 1.38 -1.01 -12.78
C LEU A 61 2.35 -0.05 -13.50
N SER A 62 3.49 -0.57 -13.99
CA SER A 62 4.41 0.11 -14.92
C SER A 62 4.69 1.60 -14.62
N TYR A 63 5.59 1.87 -13.67
CA TYR A 63 5.94 3.22 -13.20
C TYR A 63 7.38 3.65 -13.46
N HIS A 64 7.53 4.91 -13.87
CA HIS A 64 8.78 5.67 -13.86
C HIS A 64 8.73 6.85 -12.88
N ASN A 65 7.56 7.14 -12.30
CA ASN A 65 7.39 8.19 -11.29
C ASN A 65 6.88 7.60 -9.95
N PRO A 66 7.30 8.16 -8.80
CA PRO A 66 6.79 7.73 -7.51
C PRO A 66 5.27 7.95 -7.38
N PRO A 67 4.51 6.97 -6.86
CA PRO A 67 3.13 7.17 -6.47
C PRO A 67 3.03 8.14 -5.30
N GLN A 68 1.92 8.87 -5.23
CA GLN A 68 1.68 9.78 -4.12
C GLN A 68 0.29 9.58 -3.54
N LEU A 69 0.25 9.34 -2.23
CA LEU A 69 -0.95 9.41 -1.42
C LEU A 69 -0.76 10.53 -0.38
N PRO A 70 -1.85 11.05 0.18
CA PRO A 70 -1.72 11.95 1.31
C PRO A 70 -1.31 11.19 2.58
N PRO A 71 -0.48 11.82 3.44
CA PRO A 71 -0.02 11.18 4.67
C PRO A 71 -1.17 10.98 5.66
N ASN A 72 -1.07 9.91 6.46
CA ASN A 72 -2.01 9.59 7.53
C ASN A 72 -3.46 9.44 7.03
N LEU A 73 -3.65 8.80 5.87
CA LEU A 73 -4.99 8.39 5.46
C LEU A 73 -5.62 7.52 6.56
N PRO A 74 -6.83 7.85 7.05
CA PRO A 74 -7.45 7.19 8.19
C PRO A 74 -8.04 5.84 7.76
N CYS A 75 -7.16 4.90 7.43
CA CYS A 75 -7.47 3.56 6.96
C CYS A 75 -6.71 2.54 7.80
N THR A 76 -7.38 1.46 8.20
CA THR A 76 -6.83 0.43 9.08
C THR A 76 -6.27 -0.77 8.32
N ASN A 77 -6.76 -1.03 7.10
CA ASN A 77 -6.32 -2.18 6.30
C ASN A 77 -5.69 -1.71 4.98
N TRP A 78 -4.49 -2.20 4.68
CA TRP A 78 -3.73 -1.81 3.52
C TRP A 78 -3.26 -3.03 2.75
N ILE A 79 -3.54 -3.05 1.45
CA ILE A 79 -3.07 -4.09 0.54
C ILE A 79 -2.35 -3.39 -0.61
N ILE A 80 -1.06 -3.68 -0.79
CA ILE A 80 -0.22 -3.12 -1.85
C ILE A 80 0.30 -4.27 -2.69
N LYS A 81 -0.07 -4.29 -3.96
CA LYS A 81 0.58 -5.14 -4.96
C LYS A 81 1.39 -4.27 -5.90
N CYS A 82 2.69 -4.54 -5.97
CA CYS A 82 3.63 -3.84 -6.85
C CYS A 82 4.19 -4.80 -7.90
N GLU A 83 3.67 -4.70 -9.11
CA GLU A 83 4.16 -5.45 -10.28
C GLU A 83 5.25 -4.66 -11.04
N SER A 84 5.78 -3.61 -10.42
CA SER A 84 6.73 -2.66 -11.02
C SER A 84 7.88 -2.36 -10.08
N TYR A 85 8.42 -1.14 -10.02
CA TYR A 85 9.62 -0.82 -9.25
C TYR A 85 9.35 -0.76 -7.74
N THR A 86 9.87 -1.74 -6.99
CA THR A 86 9.62 -1.92 -5.55
C THR A 86 10.00 -0.73 -4.66
N PRO A 87 11.05 0.07 -4.92
CA PRO A 87 11.34 1.23 -4.09
C PRO A 87 10.19 2.24 -3.98
N TYR A 88 9.24 2.25 -4.92
CA TYR A 88 8.03 3.06 -4.82
C TYR A 88 7.03 2.58 -3.77
N VAL A 89 7.16 1.36 -3.27
CA VAL A 89 6.42 0.90 -2.09
C VAL A 89 6.83 1.71 -0.86
N LEU A 90 8.08 2.18 -0.75
CA LEU A 90 8.51 3.06 0.34
C LEU A 90 7.74 4.39 0.33
N ASP A 91 7.50 4.95 -0.85
CA ASP A 91 6.72 6.18 -0.98
C ASP A 91 5.26 6.00 -0.51
N LEU A 92 4.67 4.83 -0.79
CA LEU A 92 3.35 4.48 -0.28
C LEU A 92 3.35 4.26 1.23
N LEU A 93 4.36 3.58 1.77
CA LEU A 93 4.48 3.30 3.21
C LEU A 93 4.50 4.59 4.03
N ASN A 94 5.13 5.66 3.54
CA ASN A 94 5.12 6.97 4.21
C ASN A 94 3.70 7.55 4.37
N SER A 95 2.72 7.05 3.62
CA SER A 95 1.34 7.51 3.70
C SER A 95 0.47 6.67 4.64
N ILE A 96 0.97 5.48 5.01
CA ILE A 96 0.29 4.54 5.90
C ILE A 96 0.56 4.96 7.35
N PRO A 97 -0.48 5.09 8.20
CA PRO A 97 -0.27 5.33 9.62
C PRO A 97 0.37 4.09 10.28
N PRO A 98 1.29 4.27 11.24
CA PRO A 98 1.79 3.15 12.05
C PRO A 98 0.65 2.49 12.83
N ASN A 99 0.85 1.24 13.27
CA ASN A 99 -0.14 0.45 14.01
C ASN A 99 -1.45 0.18 13.25
N CYS A 100 -1.40 0.13 11.91
CA CYS A 100 -2.53 -0.34 11.13
C CYS A 100 -2.92 -1.79 11.49
N ASP A 101 -4.19 -2.15 11.31
CA ASP A 101 -4.70 -3.47 11.66
C ASP A 101 -4.16 -4.54 10.72
N LYS A 102 -4.08 -4.23 9.42
CA LYS A 102 -3.55 -5.13 8.41
C LYS A 102 -2.67 -4.37 7.42
N LEU A 103 -1.49 -4.94 7.13
CA LEU A 103 -0.63 -4.54 6.03
C LEU A 103 -0.22 -5.77 5.22
N GLU A 104 -0.61 -5.80 3.95
CA GLU A 104 -0.23 -6.82 2.99
C GLU A 104 0.55 -6.18 1.85
N ILE A 105 1.76 -6.67 1.59
CA ILE A 105 2.61 -6.18 0.51
C ILE A 105 3.06 -7.36 -0.34
N GLU A 106 2.74 -7.30 -1.63
CA GLU A 106 3.16 -8.25 -2.65
C GLU A 106 4.04 -7.53 -3.69
N ILE A 107 5.25 -8.05 -3.94
CA ILE A 107 6.22 -7.46 -4.88
C ILE A 107 6.74 -8.51 -5.87
N ASP A 108 7.07 -8.09 -7.09
CA ASP A 108 7.39 -9.04 -8.18
C ASP A 108 8.88 -9.10 -8.55
N ASN A 109 9.68 -8.08 -8.24
CA ASN A 109 11.02 -7.93 -8.85
C ASN A 109 12.13 -7.43 -7.89
N TRP A 110 11.96 -7.61 -6.58
CA TRP A 110 12.88 -7.09 -5.56
C TRP A 110 12.77 -7.87 -4.24
N SER A 111 13.43 -7.39 -3.19
CA SER A 111 13.40 -7.98 -1.84
C SER A 111 12.86 -7.02 -0.78
N PHE A 112 12.32 -7.54 0.32
CA PHE A 112 11.79 -6.73 1.41
C PHE A 112 12.86 -6.10 2.32
N LYS A 113 14.15 -6.35 2.07
CA LYS A 113 15.27 -5.93 2.92
C LYS A 113 15.20 -4.45 3.32
N GLU A 114 14.87 -3.58 2.38
CA GLU A 114 14.88 -2.13 2.55
C GLU A 114 13.62 -1.60 3.26
N ILE A 115 12.48 -2.29 3.12
CA ILE A 115 11.20 -1.80 3.65
C ILE A 115 10.83 -2.45 4.99
N ALA A 116 11.39 -3.62 5.30
CA ALA A 116 11.13 -4.35 6.54
C ALA A 116 11.49 -3.53 7.80
N GLY A 117 12.47 -2.62 7.71
CA GLY A 117 12.85 -1.76 8.84
C GLY A 117 11.93 -0.57 9.08
N THR A 118 10.96 -0.30 8.20
CA THR A 118 10.07 0.87 8.32
C THR A 118 9.07 0.71 9.47
N GLU A 119 8.69 1.83 10.08
CA GLU A 119 7.81 1.82 11.26
C GLU A 119 6.44 1.21 10.95
N GLN A 120 5.90 1.51 9.77
CA GLN A 120 4.62 0.99 9.29
C GLN A 120 4.62 -0.52 9.15
N VAL A 121 5.72 -1.08 8.64
CA VAL A 121 5.87 -2.54 8.50
C VAL A 121 6.06 -3.20 9.86
N LYS A 122 6.91 -2.64 10.73
CA LYS A 122 7.17 -3.22 12.05
C LYS A 122 5.94 -3.25 12.95
N THR A 123 5.14 -2.19 12.92
CA THR A 123 4.03 -1.97 13.87
C THR A 123 2.66 -2.50 13.38
N ALA A 124 2.56 -2.99 12.14
CA ALA A 124 1.32 -3.57 11.63
C ALA A 124 0.89 -4.79 12.47
N LYS A 125 -0.39 -4.86 12.88
CA LYS A 125 -0.88 -5.95 13.75
C LYS A 125 -0.96 -7.28 13.01
N GLU A 126 -1.43 -7.27 11.78
CA GLU A 126 -1.36 -8.37 10.82
C GLU A 126 -0.46 -7.97 9.66
N LEU A 127 0.66 -8.65 9.51
CA LEU A 127 1.64 -8.38 8.46
C LEU A 127 1.74 -9.56 7.51
N SER A 128 1.61 -9.29 6.21
CA SER A 128 1.86 -10.26 5.14
C SER A 128 2.82 -9.67 4.12
N LEU A 129 4.00 -10.29 3.99
CA LEU A 129 4.99 -9.93 2.97
C LEU A 129 5.14 -11.09 1.99
N LYS A 130 4.92 -10.83 0.71
CA LYS A 130 4.94 -11.86 -0.33
C LYS A 130 5.73 -11.42 -1.55
N ILE A 131 6.51 -12.33 -2.09
CA ILE A 131 7.12 -12.20 -3.40
C ILE A 131 6.33 -13.05 -4.39
N SER A 132 6.00 -12.48 -5.54
CA SER A 132 5.28 -13.20 -6.62
C SER A 132 6.21 -14.05 -7.47
N ASP A 133 7.44 -13.58 -7.73
CA ASP A 133 8.45 -14.34 -8.49
C ASP A 133 9.18 -15.35 -7.57
N PRO A 134 8.99 -16.66 -7.76
CA PRO A 134 9.63 -17.68 -6.93
C PRO A 134 11.15 -17.72 -7.06
N GLY A 135 11.73 -17.06 -8.07
CA GLY A 135 13.18 -16.93 -8.25
C GLY A 135 13.83 -15.87 -7.36
N ILE A 136 13.04 -15.07 -6.64
CA ILE A 136 13.55 -13.96 -5.83
C ILE A 136 13.41 -14.28 -4.33
N GLU A 137 14.49 -14.02 -3.59
CA GLU A 137 14.50 -14.20 -2.15
C GLU A 137 13.78 -13.06 -1.42
N LEU A 138 13.06 -13.40 -0.35
CA LEU A 138 12.35 -12.43 0.49
C LEU A 138 13.26 -11.31 1.01
N GLY A 139 14.52 -11.62 1.29
CA GLY A 139 15.54 -10.65 1.74
C GLY A 139 15.34 -10.06 3.14
N VAL A 140 14.44 -10.61 3.95
CA VAL A 140 14.25 -10.20 5.35
C VAL A 140 15.15 -11.06 6.24
N SER A 141 15.99 -10.43 7.07
CA SER A 141 16.84 -11.14 8.03
C SER A 141 16.06 -11.59 9.27
N GLU A 142 16.60 -12.56 10.02
CA GLU A 142 16.02 -12.99 11.30
C GLU A 142 15.92 -11.84 12.32
N GLU A 143 16.89 -10.93 12.34
CA GLU A 143 16.85 -9.73 13.18
C GLU A 143 15.68 -8.82 12.80
N GLN A 144 15.43 -8.63 11.50
CA GLN A 144 14.28 -7.86 11.04
C GLN A 144 12.95 -8.54 11.39
N ILE A 145 12.88 -9.87 11.28
CA ILE A 145 11.70 -10.65 11.67
C ILE A 145 11.40 -10.50 13.17
N GLN A 146 12.43 -10.51 14.02
CA GLN A 146 12.26 -10.34 15.47
C GLN A 146 11.72 -8.95 15.84
N ASN A 147 12.00 -7.93 15.01
CA ASN A 147 11.53 -6.57 15.21
C ASN A 147 10.08 -6.34 14.76
N PHE A 148 9.40 -7.34 14.17
CA PHE A 148 7.98 -7.23 13.83
C PHE A 148 7.10 -7.45 15.06
N GLU A 149 6.26 -6.45 15.34
CA GLU A 149 5.29 -6.43 16.44
C GLU A 149 3.99 -7.16 16.07
N ALA A 150 3.86 -7.59 14.82
CA ALA A 150 2.70 -8.28 14.30
C ALA A 150 2.30 -9.49 15.17
N VAL A 151 1.01 -9.55 15.50
CA VAL A 151 0.38 -10.69 16.19
C VAL A 151 0.23 -11.85 15.21
N LYS A 152 -0.06 -11.54 13.94
CA LYS A 152 -0.04 -12.52 12.85
C LYS A 152 0.98 -12.10 11.80
N LEU A 153 1.93 -12.99 11.52
CA LEU A 153 2.98 -12.74 10.55
C LEU A 153 2.98 -13.82 9.47
N TYR A 154 2.85 -13.40 8.22
CA TYR A 154 2.92 -14.26 7.04
C TYR A 154 4.07 -13.82 6.14
N LEU A 155 4.98 -14.74 5.83
CA LEU A 155 6.08 -14.49 4.90
C LEU A 155 5.99 -15.51 3.76
N ASN A 156 5.82 -15.03 2.52
CA ASN A 156 5.55 -15.86 1.33
C ASN A 156 4.42 -16.88 1.56
N GLY A 157 3.33 -16.45 2.18
CA GLY A 157 2.17 -17.29 2.49
C GLY A 157 2.37 -18.29 3.64
N VAL A 158 3.57 -18.36 4.23
CA VAL A 158 3.86 -19.22 5.38
C VAL A 158 3.64 -18.43 6.67
N LYS A 159 2.77 -18.95 7.55
CA LYS A 159 2.55 -18.38 8.88
C LYS A 159 3.78 -18.57 9.76
N LYS A 160 4.31 -17.47 10.31
CA LYS A 160 5.46 -17.42 11.22
C LYS A 160 5.04 -17.15 12.67
N ARG A 161 3.95 -16.40 12.86
CA ARG A 161 3.32 -16.11 14.15
C ARG A 161 1.81 -16.06 13.98
#